data_AF-A0A9W6QNH7-F1
#
_entry.id   AF-A0A9W6QNH7-F1
#
_cell.length_a   1.000
_cell.length_b   1.000
_cell.length_c   1.000
_cell.angle_alpha   90.00
_cell.angle_beta   90.00
_cell.angle_gamma   90.00
#
_symmetry.space_group_name_H-M   'P 1'
#
loop_
_entity.id
_entity.type
_entity.pdbx_description
1 polymer ?
#
loop_
_entity_poly.entity_id
_entity_poly.type
_entity_poly.pdbx_seq_one_letter_code
_entity_poly.pdbx_strand_id
1 'polypeptide(L)'
;MSDRLTAWVRTVVPGLWAALVAWLVSLGLPADIVTAVDGLGQIVLVPVALAVVYQAVQWVAKRAPVWLAVILTGSTATPTYRTSTKD
;
A
#
# COMPACT_ATOMS: atom_id res chain seq x y z
N MET A 1 10.41 22.57 -10.76
CA MET A 1 10.24 22.05 -9.38
C MET A 1 11.55 21.39 -9.01
N SER A 2 12.20 21.76 -7.90
CA SER A 2 13.59 21.39 -7.59
C SER A 2 13.80 19.86 -7.56
N ASP A 3 14.72 19.33 -8.35
CA ASP A 3 15.04 17.88 -8.41
C ASP A 3 15.34 17.28 -7.03
N ARG A 4 15.84 18.10 -6.10
CA ARG A 4 16.07 17.72 -4.70
C ARG A 4 14.78 17.32 -3.98
N LEU A 5 13.67 18.02 -4.24
CA LEU A 5 12.37 17.70 -3.66
C LEU A 5 11.86 16.37 -4.21
N THR A 6 11.98 16.15 -5.51
CA THR A 6 11.59 14.88 -6.15
C THR A 6 12.40 13.70 -5.61
N ALA A 7 13.72 13.89 -5.46
CA ALA A 7 14.61 12.88 -4.89
C ALA A 7 14.25 12.55 -3.43
N TRP A 8 13.95 13.59 -2.63
CA TRP A 8 13.55 13.42 -1.22
C TRP A 8 12.20 12.71 -1.09
N VAL A 9 11.19 13.07 -1.89
CA VAL A 9 9.89 12.40 -1.88
C VAL A 9 10.02 10.93 -2.26
N ARG A 10 10.85 10.61 -3.25
CA ARG A 10 11.09 9.22 -3.70
C ARG A 10 11.79 8.33 -2.67
N THR A 11 12.40 8.89 -1.62
CA THR A 11 13.04 8.09 -0.56
C THR A 11 12.22 8.06 0.71
N VAL A 12 11.67 9.21 1.13
CA VAL A 12 10.94 9.32 2.39
C VAL A 12 9.57 8.67 2.31
N VAL A 13 8.84 8.82 1.19
CA VAL A 13 7.50 8.25 1.05
C VAL A 13 7.53 6.71 1.12
N PRO A 14 8.39 5.99 0.38
CA PRO A 14 8.50 4.55 0.53
C PRO A 14 8.93 4.11 1.93
N GLY A 15 9.83 4.86 2.58
CA GLY A 15 10.27 4.56 3.95
C GLY A 15 9.14 4.66 4.98
N LEU A 16 8.29 5.69 4.88
CA LEU A 16 7.11 5.85 5.74
C LEU A 16 6.10 4.71 5.54
N TRP A 17 5.88 4.27 4.31
CA TRP A 17 5.01 3.11 4.04
C TRP A 17 5.58 1.83 4.64
N ALA A 18 6.88 1.58 4.50
CA ALA A 18 7.53 0.43 5.09
C ALA A 18 7.41 0.42 6.63
N ALA A 19 7.61 1.57 7.26
CA ALA A 19 7.45 1.72 8.72
C ALA A 19 5.99 1.46 9.15
N LEU A 20 5.01 1.96 8.40
CA LEU A 20 3.59 1.72 8.69
C LEU A 20 3.23 0.23 8.60
N VAL A 21 3.69 -0.47 7.55
CA VAL A 21 3.46 -1.91 7.39
C VAL A 21 4.14 -2.68 8.53
N ALA A 22 5.39 -2.34 8.86
CA ALA A 22 6.10 -2.97 9.97
C ALA A 22 5.39 -2.76 11.31
N TRP A 23 4.86 -1.57 11.55
CA TRP A 23 4.05 -1.28 12.74
C TRP A 23 2.78 -2.12 12.79
N LEU A 24 2.03 -2.24 11.68
CA LEU A 24 0.84 -3.09 11.63
C LEU A 24 1.18 -4.57 11.86
N VAL A 25 2.29 -5.04 11.32
CA VAL A 25 2.82 -6.38 11.59
C VAL A 25 3.14 -6.56 13.07
N SER A 26 3.71 -5.55 13.73
CA SER A 26 4.03 -5.62 15.17
C SER A 26 2.80 -5.69 16.09
N LEU A 27 1.63 -5.24 15.63
CA LEU A 27 0.38 -5.40 16.37
C LEU A 27 -0.08 -6.86 16.45
N GLY A 28 0.47 -7.73 15.59
CA GLY A 28 0.06 -9.12 15.48
C GLY A 28 -1.33 -9.29 14.86
N LEU A 29 -1.77 -10.54 14.76
CA LEU A 29 -3.14 -10.88 14.33
C LEU A 29 -3.98 -11.25 15.56
N PRO A 30 -5.31 -11.02 15.50
CA PRO A 30 -6.26 -11.54 16.49
C PRO A 30 -6.11 -13.05 16.65
N ALA A 31 -6.28 -13.56 17.87
CA ALA A 31 -6.11 -14.98 18.21
C ALA A 31 -6.95 -15.91 17.31
N ASP A 32 -8.15 -15.49 16.92
CA ASP A 32 -9.04 -16.24 16.02
C ASP A 32 -8.46 -16.39 14.60
N ILE A 33 -7.68 -15.41 14.14
CA ILE A 33 -6.99 -15.49 12.85
C ILE A 33 -5.75 -16.35 13.01
N VAL A 34 -4.95 -16.14 14.07
CA VAL A 34 -3.73 -16.93 14.35
C VAL A 34 -4.02 -18.42 14.41
N THR A 35 -5.13 -18.82 15.03
CA THR A 35 -5.58 -20.22 15.10
C THR A 35 -6.07 -20.77 13.76
N ALA A 36 -6.71 -19.94 12.92
CA ALA A 36 -7.14 -20.34 11.58
C ALA A 36 -5.97 -20.50 10.57
N VAL A 37 -4.86 -19.79 10.78
CA VAL A 37 -3.64 -19.86 9.95
C VAL A 37 -2.50 -20.58 10.66
N ASP A 38 -2.81 -21.43 11.64
CA ASP A 38 -1.80 -22.14 12.42
C ASP A 38 -0.87 -22.95 11.49
N GLY A 39 0.43 -22.71 11.61
CA GLY A 39 1.47 -23.23 10.70
C GLY A 39 1.88 -22.31 9.53
N LEU A 40 1.10 -21.29 9.18
CA LEU A 40 1.44 -20.31 8.13
C LEU A 40 2.07 -19.00 8.68
N GLY A 41 1.92 -18.72 9.98
CA GLY A 41 2.71 -17.74 10.72
C GLY A 41 2.92 -16.36 10.04
N GLN A 42 4.15 -15.84 10.08
CA GLN A 42 4.51 -14.53 9.51
C GLN A 42 4.35 -14.42 8.00
N ILE A 43 4.28 -15.54 7.27
CA ILE A 43 4.13 -15.55 5.81
C ILE A 43 2.79 -14.94 5.40
N VAL A 44 1.73 -15.14 6.20
CA VAL A 44 0.40 -14.58 5.91
C VAL A 44 0.21 -13.21 6.54
N LEU A 45 0.94 -12.93 7.63
CA LEU A 45 0.85 -11.68 8.37
C LEU A 45 1.21 -10.47 7.49
N VAL A 46 2.29 -10.57 6.71
CA VAL A 46 2.75 -9.47 5.82
C VAL A 46 1.76 -9.18 4.68
N PRO A 47 1.28 -10.18 3.90
CA PRO A 47 0.23 -9.97 2.90
C PRO A 47 -1.05 -9.37 3.49
N VAL A 48 -1.48 -9.82 4.67
CA VAL A 48 -2.68 -9.28 5.34
C VAL A 48 -2.46 -7.83 5.73
N ALA A 49 -1.33 -7.50 6.34
CA ALA A 49 -0.98 -6.12 6.68
C ALA A 49 -0.97 -5.23 5.42
N LEU A 50 -0.37 -5.71 4.32
CA LEU A 50 -0.37 -5.00 3.04
C LEU A 50 -1.78 -4.81 2.48
N ALA A 51 -2.65 -5.82 2.57
CA ALA A 51 -4.05 -5.72 2.12
C ALA A 51 -4.83 -4.68 2.94
N VAL A 52 -4.66 -4.66 4.26
CA VAL A 52 -5.28 -3.67 5.14
C VAL A 52 -4.79 -2.26 4.81
N VAL A 53 -3.47 -2.07 4.67
CA VAL A 53 -2.89 -0.78 4.25
C VAL A 53 -3.46 -0.35 2.92
N TYR A 54 -3.39 -1.21 1.90
CA TYR A 54 -3.88 -0.90 0.57
C TYR A 54 -5.35 -0.49 0.60
N GLN A 55 -6.19 -1.23 1.35
CA GLN A 55 -7.61 -0.94 1.40
C GLN A 55 -7.90 0.38 2.11
N ALA A 56 -7.17 0.70 3.18
CA ALA A 56 -7.24 1.99 3.87
C ALA A 56 -6.79 3.13 2.95
N VAL A 57 -5.68 2.95 2.23
CA VAL A 57 -5.19 3.92 1.24
C VAL A 57 -6.22 4.21 0.18
N GLN A 58 -6.83 3.18 -0.41
CA GLN A 58 -7.88 3.34 -1.41
C GLN A 58 -9.12 4.04 -0.84
N TRP A 59 -9.49 3.73 0.40
CA TRP A 59 -10.63 4.37 1.07
C TRP A 59 -10.41 5.86 1.31
N VAL A 60 -9.18 6.25 1.71
CA VAL A 60 -8.78 7.65 1.88
C VAL A 60 -8.68 8.35 0.53
N ALA A 61 -8.02 7.73 -0.46
CA ALA A 61 -7.82 8.32 -1.78
C ALA A 61 -9.15 8.66 -2.48
N LYS A 62 -10.21 7.87 -2.27
CA LYS A 62 -11.57 8.14 -2.79
C LYS A 62 -12.23 9.38 -2.18
N ARG A 63 -11.83 9.80 -0.98
CA ARG A 63 -12.41 10.95 -0.25
C ARG A 63 -11.49 12.16 -0.21
N ALA A 64 -10.24 11.98 -0.63
CA ALA A 64 -9.20 12.98 -0.55
C ALA A 64 -9.17 13.90 -1.78
N PRO A 65 -8.67 15.13 -1.64
CA PRO A 65 -8.35 15.98 -2.79
C PRO A 65 -7.26 15.33 -3.67
N VAL A 66 -7.29 15.63 -4.98
CA VAL A 66 -6.45 14.96 -6.01
C VAL A 66 -4.97 14.94 -5.65
N TRP A 67 -4.43 16.03 -5.10
CA TRP A 67 -3.02 16.11 -4.71
C TRP A 67 -2.64 15.07 -3.64
N LEU A 68 -3.54 14.80 -2.69
CA LEU A 68 -3.32 13.81 -1.63
C LEU A 68 -3.49 12.40 -2.16
N ALA A 69 -4.46 12.18 -3.06
CA ALA A 69 -4.61 10.89 -3.73
C ALA A 69 -3.34 10.52 -4.52
N VAL A 70 -2.74 11.47 -5.26
CA VAL A 70 -1.47 11.24 -5.98
C VAL A 70 -0.31 10.91 -5.03
N ILE A 71 -0.20 11.56 -3.87
CA ILE A 71 0.84 11.23 -2.88
C ILE A 71 0.65 9.80 -2.34
N LEU A 72 -0.61 9.42 -2.09
CA LEU A 72 -0.96 8.13 -1.51
C LEU A 72 -0.83 6.96 -2.50
N THR A 73 -1.26 7.14 -3.74
CA THR A 73 -1.31 6.06 -4.75
C THR A 73 -0.21 6.16 -5.80
N GLY A 74 0.59 7.23 -5.81
CA GLY A 74 1.60 7.53 -6.83
C GLY A 74 1.02 8.08 -8.14
N SER A 75 -0.23 7.72 -8.49
CA SER A 75 -0.95 8.21 -9.66
C SER A 75 -2.46 8.01 -9.48
N THR A 76 -3.25 8.92 -10.04
CA THR A 76 -4.70 8.81 -10.15
C THR A 76 -5.18 8.44 -11.57
N ALA A 77 -4.25 8.27 -12.51
CA ALA A 77 -4.59 7.90 -13.89
C ALA A 77 -5.05 6.44 -13.96
N THR A 78 -6.25 6.21 -14.49
CA THR A 78 -6.76 4.85 -14.73
C THR A 78 -6.00 4.25 -15.91
N PRO A 79 -5.33 3.09 -15.78
CA PRO A 79 -4.59 2.48 -16.87
C PRO A 79 -5.56 2.04 -17.99
N THR A 80 -5.39 2.60 -19.19
CA THR A 80 -6.09 2.14 -20.39
C THR A 80 -5.26 1.06 -21.08
N TYR A 81 -5.63 -0.19 -20.90
CA TYR A 81 -5.01 -1.29 -21.63
C TYR A 81 -5.60 -1.36 -23.04
N ARG A 82 -4.78 -1.16 -24.08
CA ARG A 82 -5.19 -1.56 -25.43
C ARG A 82 -5.20 -3.08 -25.49
N THR A 83 -6.35 -3.66 -25.85
CA THR A 83 -6.43 -5.06 -26.24
C THR A 83 -5.59 -5.26 -27.50
N SER A 84 -4.46 -5.95 -27.37
CA SER A 84 -3.68 -6.40 -28.52
C SER A 84 -4.44 -7.54 -29.19
N THR A 85 -5.13 -7.25 -30.29
CA THR A 85 -5.59 -8.30 -31.22
C THR A 85 -4.35 -8.91 -31.84
N LYS A 86 -4.09 -10.16 -31.47
CA LYS A 86 -3.04 -10.98 -32.05
C LYS A 86 -3.65 -11.62 -33.30
N ASP A 87 -3.31 -11.10 -34.47
CA ASP A 87 -3.63 -11.69 -35.77
C ASP A 87 -2.86 -13.00 -36.01
#